data_AF-A0A6H1ZHJ7-F1
#
_entry.id   AF-A0A6H1ZHJ7-F1
#
_cell.length_a   1.000
_cell.length_b   1.000
_cell.length_c   1.000
_cell.angle_alpha   90.00
_cell.angle_beta   90.00
_cell.angle_gamma   90.00
#
_symmetry.space_group_name_H-M   'P 1'
#
loop_
_entity.id
_entity.type
_entity.pdbx_description
1 polymer ?
#
loop_
_entity_poly.entity_id
_entity_poly.type
_entity_poly.pdbx_seq_one_letter_code
_entity_poly.pdbx_strand_id
1 'polypeptide(L)' 'METPSLELKYFVLKPKAKGNDDMWARASQEAIKTFSDYIRASEPLFADQLLFWAQKEESKQDYMGFGNKGEL' A
#
# COMPACT_ATOMS: atom_id res chain seq x y z
N MET A 1 -10.09 18.30 -27.93
CA MET A 1 -9.89 16.85 -27.76
C MET A 1 -10.03 16.55 -26.29
N GLU A 2 -11.05 15.80 -25.88
CA GLU A 2 -11.16 15.35 -24.50
C GLU A 2 -10.12 14.23 -24.29
N THR A 3 -9.21 14.44 -23.35
CA THR A 3 -8.34 13.36 -22.86
C THR A 3 -9.20 12.34 -22.15
N PRO A 4 -9.13 11.04 -22.51
CA PRO A 4 -9.91 10.03 -21.81
C PRO A 4 -9.57 10.05 -20.32
N SER A 5 -10.55 10.39 -19.49
CA SER A 5 -10.42 10.34 -18.03
C SER A 5 -10.44 8.89 -17.59
N LEU A 6 -9.42 8.47 -16.83
CA LEU A 6 -9.38 7.14 -16.26
C LEU A 6 -10.50 7.00 -15.22
N GLU A 7 -11.52 6.19 -15.52
CA GLU A 7 -12.64 5.94 -14.62
C GLU A 7 -12.49 4.54 -13.99
N LEU A 8 -12.20 4.49 -12.69
CA LEU A 8 -11.97 3.25 -11.94
C LEU A 8 -13.26 2.80 -11.26
N LYS A 9 -13.86 1.69 -11.74
CA LYS A 9 -15.10 1.14 -11.19
C LYS A 9 -14.93 0.43 -9.85
N TYR A 10 -13.76 -0.17 -9.60
CA TYR A 10 -13.46 -0.89 -8.37
C TYR A 10 -12.00 -0.69 -7.99
N PHE A 11 -11.74 -0.26 -6.76
CA PHE A 11 -10.39 -0.17 -6.21
C PHE A 11 -10.23 -1.23 -5.12
N VAL A 12 -9.67 -2.38 -5.49
CA VAL A 12 -9.39 -3.46 -4.53
C VAL A 12 -7.99 -3.25 -3.96
N LEU A 13 -7.92 -2.99 -2.67
CA LEU A 13 -6.66 -2.85 -1.95
C LEU A 13 -5.99 -4.23 -1.79
N LYS A 14 -4.76 -4.35 -2.31
CA LYS A 14 -3.92 -5.55 -2.19
C LYS A 14 -2.55 -5.19 -1.60
N PRO A 15 -2.47 -4.82 -0.32
CA PRO A 15 -1.22 -4.32 0.26
C PRO A 15 -0.12 -5.37 0.40
N LYS A 16 -0.44 -6.66 0.29
CA LYS A 16 0.55 -7.75 0.32
C LYS A 16 1.25 -7.85 -1.03
N ALA A 17 2.52 -7.48 -1.06
CA ALA A 17 3.36 -7.58 -2.24
C ALA A 17 3.76 -9.02 -2.57
N LYS A 18 3.90 -9.33 -3.86
CA LYS A 18 4.49 -10.60 -4.34
C LYS A 18 6.00 -10.53 -4.54
N GLY A 19 6.57 -9.32 -4.54
CA GLY A 19 8.00 -9.06 -4.72
C GLY A 19 8.30 -7.58 -4.51
N ASN A 20 9.58 -7.23 -4.52
CA ASN A 20 10.02 -5.85 -4.24
C ASN A 20 9.41 -4.81 -5.21
N ASP A 21 9.26 -5.18 -6.49
CA ASP A 21 8.79 -4.26 -7.53
C ASP A 21 7.27 -4.31 -7.75
N ASP A 22 6.51 -4.88 -6.80
CA ASP A 22 5.05 -4.94 -6.88
C ASP A 22 4.42 -3.55 -6.65
N MET A 23 4.28 -2.79 -7.74
CA MET A 23 3.74 -1.43 -7.73
C MET A 23 2.26 -1.36 -7.30
N TRP A 24 1.49 -2.43 -7.53
CA TRP A 24 0.07 -2.48 -7.14
C TRP A 24 -0.07 -2.63 -5.63
N ALA A 25 0.84 -3.39 -5.02
CA ALA A 25 0.93 -3.47 -3.56
C ALA A 25 1.34 -2.13 -2.95
N ARG A 26 2.32 -1.42 -3.54
CA ARG A 26 2.71 -0.06 -3.10
C ARG A 26 1.55 0.92 -3.17
N ALA A 27 0.87 0.99 -4.31
CA ALA A 27 -0.30 1.86 -4.47
C ALA A 27 -1.39 1.54 -3.43
N SER A 28 -1.59 0.25 -3.12
CA SER A 28 -2.54 -0.17 -2.09
C SER A 28 -2.10 0.23 -0.68
N GLN A 29 -0.81 0.09 -0.35
CA GLN A 29 -0.24 0.48 0.93
C GLN A 29 -0.39 1.99 1.16
N GLU A 30 -0.05 2.81 0.16
CA GLU A 30 -0.21 4.26 0.21
C GLU A 30 -1.68 4.68 0.36
N ALA A 31 -2.58 4.07 -0.42
CA ALA A 31 -4.01 4.33 -0.30
C ALA A 31 -4.55 4.01 1.11
N ILE A 32 -4.09 2.92 1.74
CA ILE A 32 -4.46 2.57 3.13
C ILE A 32 -3.93 3.61 4.11
N LYS A 33 -2.69 4.07 3.97
CA LYS A 33 -2.13 5.13 4.83
C LYS A 33 -2.96 6.41 4.73
N THR A 34 -3.24 6.88 3.51
CA THR A 34 -4.08 8.07 3.29
C THR A 34 -5.47 7.90 3.87
N PHE A 35 -6.11 6.74 3.68
CA PHE A 35 -7.42 6.47 4.25
C PHE A 35 -7.40 6.43 5.79
N SER A 36 -6.33 5.89 6.38
CA SER A 36 -6.15 5.87 7.83
C SER A 36 -6.10 7.27 8.42
N ASP A 37 -5.38 8.20 7.77
CA ASP A 37 -5.33 9.61 8.20
C ASP A 37 -6.69 10.29 8.07
N TYR A 38 -7.40 10.01 6.98
CA TYR A 38 -8.74 10.56 6.75
C TYR A 38 -9.73 10.17 7.85
N ILE A 39 -9.74 8.90 8.29
CA ILE A 39 -10.70 8.42 9.30
C ILE A 39 -10.23 8.62 10.75
N ARG A 40 -8.99 9.07 10.97
CA ARG A 40 -8.36 9.12 12.31
C ARG A 40 -9.16 9.91 13.34
N ALA A 41 -9.83 10.98 12.92
CA ALA A 41 -10.64 11.82 13.81
C ALA A 41 -11.93 11.10 14.28
N SER A 42 -12.53 10.28 13.43
CA SER A 42 -13.77 9.55 13.75
C SER A 42 -13.51 8.16 14.35
N GLU A 43 -12.45 7.49 13.91
CA GLU A 43 -12.15 6.08 14.22
C GLU A 43 -10.66 5.88 14.56
N PRO A 44 -10.15 6.45 15.66
CA PRO A 44 -8.71 6.54 15.93
C PRO A 44 -8.03 5.16 16.07
N LEU A 45 -8.67 4.22 16.78
CA LEU A 45 -8.12 2.88 16.96
C LEU A 45 -8.01 2.12 15.63
N PHE A 46 -9.03 2.22 14.78
CA PHE A 46 -9.03 1.56 13.49
C PHE A 46 -8.04 2.20 12.52
N ALA A 47 -7.91 3.53 12.55
CA ALA A 47 -6.88 4.25 11.80
C ALA A 47 -5.47 3.74 12.15
N ASP A 48 -5.15 3.58 13.44
CA ASP A 48 -3.84 3.08 13.86
C ASP A 48 -3.59 1.63 13.40
N GLN A 49 -4.61 0.78 13.45
CA GLN A 49 -4.51 -0.60 12.95
C GLN A 49 -4.24 -0.65 11.45
N LEU A 50 -4.91 0.19 10.67
CA LEU A 50 -4.71 0.29 9.22
C LEU A 50 -3.31 0.82 8.88
N LEU A 51 -2.88 1.89 9.54
CA LEU A 51 -1.55 2.47 9.36
C LEU A 51 -0.45 1.44 9.65
N PHE A 52 -0.54 0.78 10.81
CA PHE A 52 0.42 -0.24 11.21
C PHE A 52 0.47 -1.40 10.19
N TRP A 53 -0.69 -1.85 9.71
CA TRP A 53 -0.74 -2.91 8.72
C TRP A 53 -0.08 -2.51 7.40
N ALA A 54 -0.37 -1.31 6.88
CA ALA A 54 0.23 -0.81 5.64
C ALA A 54 1.75 -0.69 5.76
N GLN A 55 2.25 -0.12 6.85
CA GLN A 55 3.69 0.00 7.14
C GLN A 55 4.38 -1.37 7.26
N LYS A 56 3.71 -2.34 7.88
CA LYS A 56 4.22 -3.71 8.01
C LYS A 56 4.37 -4.39 6.65
N GLU A 57 3.37 -4.28 5.78
CA GLU A 57 3.47 -4.89 4.43
C GLU A 57 4.49 -4.17 3.55
N GLU A 58 4.60 -2.85 3.67
CA GLU A 58 5.64 -2.06 3.01
C GLU A 58 7.05 -2.52 3.41
N SER A 59 7.31 -2.64 4.72
CA SER A 59 8.61 -3.07 5.23
C SER A 59 8.99 -4.47 4.77
N LYS A 60 8.01 -5.38 4.66
CA LYS A 60 8.24 -6.72 4.08
C LYS A 60 8.63 -6.64 2.61
N GLN A 61 7.98 -5.76 1.86
CA GLN A 61 8.27 -5.55 0.44
C GLN A 61 9.69 -5.03 0.24
N ASP A 62 10.11 -4.04 1.03
CA ASP A 62 11.48 -3.53 1.03
C ASP A 62 12.50 -4.64 1.36
N TYR A 63 12.21 -5.46 2.38
CA TYR A 63 13.09 -6.57 2.78
C TYR A 63 13.29 -7.61 1.66
N MET A 64 12.25 -7.89 0.85
CA MET A 64 12.38 -8.77 -0.33
C MET A 64 13.39 -8.24 -1.36
N GLY A 65 13.60 -6.91 -1.44
CA GLY A 65 14.62 -6.30 -2.29
C GLY A 65 16.05 -6.48 -1.78
N PHE A 66 16.23 -6.60 -0.47
CA PHE A 66 17.55 -6.80 0.15
C PHE A 66 17.98 -8.27 0.18
N GLY A 67 17.04 -9.20 0.34
CA GLY A 67 17.31 -10.65 0.40
C GLY A 67 17.92 -11.26 -0.88
N ASN A 68 17.78 -10.59 -2.04
CA ASN A 68 18.33 -11.05 -3.32
C ASN A 68 19.73 -10.52 -3.66
N LYS A 69 20.38 -9.74 -2.78
CA LYS A 69 21.73 -9.19 -3.00
C LYS A 69 22.86 -9.98 -2.30
N GLY A 70 22.59 -11.20 -1.84
CA GLY A 70 23.47 -11.98 -0.97
C GLY A 70 24.13 -13.23 -1.57
N GLU A 71 24.02 -13.48 -2.87
CA GLU A 71 24.69 -14.61 -3.53
C GLU A 71 25.61 -14.11 -4.66
N LEU A 72 26.88 -13.82 -4.32
CA LEU A 72 28.02 -13.74 -5.24
C LEU A 72 29.25 -14.34 -4.54
#